data_AF-A0A5B7RAC1-F1
#
_entry.id   AF-A0A5B7RAC1-F1
#
_cell.length_a   1.000
_cell.length_b   1.000
_cell.length_c   1.000
_cell.angle_alpha   90.00
_cell.angle_beta   90.00
_cell.angle_gamma   90.00
#
_symmetry.space_group_name_H-M   'P 1'
#
loop_
_entity.id
_entity.type
_entity.pdbx_description
1 polymer ?
#
loop_
_entity_poly.entity_id
_entity_poly.type
_entity_poly.pdbx_seq_one_letter_code
_entity_poly.pdbx_strand_id
1 'polypeptide(L)' 'MASTSHSHDDLGTPAEMHADCRATGDRLGLRRAAELASRPAPSLHFDEQPGERPKPRIEISEAAARLAAALYGR' A
#
# COMPACT_ATOMS: atom_id res chain seq x y z
N MET A 1 -12.95 5.32 -35.21
CA MET A 1 -12.59 6.59 -34.55
C MET A 1 -12.68 6.36 -33.05
N ALA A 2 -11.54 6.26 -32.36
CA ALA A 2 -11.53 6.11 -30.91
C ALA A 2 -11.88 7.48 -30.29
N SER A 3 -12.94 7.52 -29.49
CA SER A 3 -13.31 8.71 -28.74
C SER A 3 -12.31 8.88 -27.61
N THR A 4 -11.46 9.90 -27.71
CA THR A 4 -10.58 10.31 -26.63
C THR A 4 -11.42 11.09 -25.61
N SER A 5 -12.24 10.40 -24.81
CA SER A 5 -12.85 11.05 -23.65
C SER A 5 -11.73 11.39 -22.68
N HIS A 6 -11.49 12.67 -22.43
CA HIS A 6 -10.52 13.08 -21.44
C HIS A 6 -10.98 12.53 -20.10
N SER A 7 -10.12 11.80 -19.38
CA SER A 7 -10.40 11.23 -18.05
C SER A 7 -10.78 12.26 -16.98
N HIS A 8 -10.77 13.55 -17.34
CA HIS A 8 -11.14 14.68 -16.50
C HIS A 8 -12.59 15.13 -16.75
N ASP A 9 -13.20 14.73 -17.88
CA ASP A 9 -14.59 15.07 -18.22
C ASP A 9 -15.59 14.28 -17.36
N ASP A 10 -15.15 13.16 -16.78
CA ASP A 10 -15.94 12.31 -15.86
C ASP A 10 -15.69 12.65 -14.37
N LEU A 11 -15.03 13.77 -14.06
CA LEU A 11 -14.81 14.15 -12.66
C LEU A 11 -16.11 14.57 -12.00
N GLY A 12 -16.32 14.10 -10.76
CA GLY A 12 -17.41 14.56 -9.91
C GLY A 12 -17.31 16.07 -9.65
N THR A 13 -18.43 16.67 -9.24
CA THR A 13 -18.45 18.06 -8.80
C THR A 13 -17.48 18.28 -7.62
N PRO A 14 -16.98 19.51 -7.39
CA PRO A 14 -16.12 19.79 -6.25
C PRO A 14 -16.70 19.36 -4.89
N ALA A 15 -18.03 19.41 -4.74
CA ALA A 15 -18.72 18.95 -3.54
C ALA A 15 -18.64 17.43 -3.37
N GLU A 16 -18.83 16.67 -4.45
CA GLU A 16 -18.70 15.21 -4.46
C GLU A 16 -17.25 14.78 -4.19
N MET A 17 -16.29 15.44 -4.83
CA MET A 17 -14.86 15.17 -4.58
C MET A 17 -14.46 15.50 -3.14
N HIS A 18 -14.98 16.60 -2.57
CA HIS A 18 -14.74 16.94 -1.17
C HIS A 18 -15.33 15.88 -0.23
N ALA A 19 -16.55 15.41 -0.50
CA ALA A 19 -17.20 14.36 0.27
C ALA A 19 -16.42 13.03 0.19
N ASP A 20 -15.94 12.67 -0.99
CA ASP A 20 -15.12 11.47 -1.21
C ASP A 20 -13.78 11.54 -0.46
N CYS A 21 -13.09 12.69 -0.51
CA CYS A 21 -11.88 12.92 0.27
C CYS A 21 -12.12 12.78 1.78
N ARG A 22 -13.24 13.30 2.29
CA ARG A 22 -13.62 13.16 3.70
C ARG A 22 -13.88 11.70 4.06
N ALA A 23 -14.67 11.00 3.27
CA ALA A 23 -14.98 9.59 3.48
C ALA A 23 -13.73 8.70 3.42
N THR A 24 -12.86 8.96 2.45
CA THR A 24 -11.55 8.28 2.33
C THR A 24 -10.67 8.56 3.54
N GLY A 25 -10.61 9.82 3.97
CA GLY A 25 -9.85 10.22 5.16
C GLY A 25 -10.32 9.51 6.44
N ASP A 26 -11.63 9.38 6.61
CA ASP A 26 -12.23 8.67 7.75
C ASP A 26 -11.96 7.16 7.68
N ARG A 27 -12.13 6.56 6.49
CA ARG A 27 -11.88 5.12 6.26
C ARG A 27 -10.42 4.72 6.50
N LEU A 28 -9.49 5.58 6.10
CA LEU A 28 -8.06 5.37 6.32
C LEU A 28 -7.59 5.82 7.71
N GLY A 29 -8.46 6.45 8.50
CA GLY A 29 -8.11 6.96 9.82
C GLY A 29 -7.03 8.04 9.79
N LEU A 30 -7.00 8.89 8.75
CA LEU A 30 -5.91 9.84 8.52
C LEU A 30 -5.71 10.83 9.67
N ARG A 31 -6.78 11.20 10.39
CA ARG A 31 -6.67 12.02 11.61
C ARG A 31 -5.78 11.34 12.66
N ARG A 32 -6.02 10.06 12.93
CA ARG A 32 -5.22 9.28 13.89
C ARG A 32 -3.79 9.11 13.38
N ALA A 33 -3.60 8.89 12.07
CA ALA A 33 -2.28 8.79 11.48
C ALA A 33 -1.48 10.10 11.64
N ALA A 34 -2.11 11.24 11.40
CA ALA A 34 -1.50 12.56 11.60
C ALA A 34 -1.12 12.81 13.07
N GLU A 35 -2.00 12.44 14.02
CA GLU A 35 -1.71 12.51 15.45
C GLU A 35 -0.55 11.60 15.88
N LEU A 36 -0.41 10.42 15.27
CA LEU A 36 0.69 9.50 15.55
C LEU A 36 2.00 9.97 14.91
N ALA A 37 1.94 10.55 13.70
CA ALA A 37 3.10 11.06 12.98
C ALA A 37 3.75 12.27 13.67
N SER A 38 2.98 13.06 14.42
CA SER A 38 3.51 14.18 15.20
C SER A 38 4.09 13.78 16.56
N ARG A 39 3.84 12.55 17.02
CA ARG A 39 4.44 12.05 18.26
C ARG A 39 5.92 11.72 18.01
N PRO A 40 6.79 11.97 18.99
CA PRO A 40 8.15 11.45 18.93
C PRO A 40 8.12 9.94 18.76
N ALA A 41 8.95 9.42 17.86
CA ALA A 41 9.06 7.99 17.65
C ALA A 41 9.40 7.30 18.99
N PRO A 42 8.75 6.18 19.33
CA PRO A 42 9.15 5.41 20.50
C PRO A 42 10.61 4.99 20.36
N SER A 43 11.36 5.07 21.45
CA SER A 43 12.70 4.49 21.49
C SER A 43 12.59 2.99 21.25
N LEU A 44 13.43 2.46 20.35
CA LEU A 44 13.57 1.02 20.14
C LEU A 44 14.80 0.57 20.91
N HIS A 45 14.62 -0.03 22.08
CA HIS A 45 15.75 -0.56 22.83
C HIS A 45 16.15 -1.92 22.27
N PHE A 46 17.46 -2.17 22.21
CA PHE A 46 18.00 -3.45 21.73
C PHE A 46 17.45 -4.62 22.56
N ASP A 47 17.32 -4.43 23.88
CA ASP A 47 16.84 -5.45 24.82
C ASP A 47 15.34 -5.75 24.68
N GLU A 48 14.58 -4.90 23.97
CA GLU A 48 13.17 -5.13 23.63
C GLU A 48 12.99 -5.86 22.29
N GLN A 49 14.05 -5.96 21.48
CA GLN A 49 13.99 -6.69 20.23
C GLN A 49 13.93 -8.19 20.52
N PRO A 50 13.03 -8.94 19.85
CA PRO A 50 13.08 -10.39 19.94
C PRO A 50 14.47 -10.88 19.53
N GLY A 51 15.00 -11.86 20.27
CA GLY A 51 16.29 -12.46 19.97
C GLY A 51 16.39 -12.96 18.51
N GLU A 52 17.62 -13.19 18.07
CA GLU A 52 17.91 -13.53 16.67
C GLU A 52 16.98 -14.63 16.14
N ARG A 53 16.18 -14.28 15.12
CA ARG A 53 15.29 -15.22 14.43
C ARG A 53 16.00 -15.74 13.19
N PRO A 54 16.03 -17.06 12.94
CA PRO A 54 16.55 -17.58 11.70
C PRO A 54 15.73 -17.02 10.53
N LYS A 55 16.42 -16.68 9.44
CA LYS A 55 15.74 -16.26 8.21
C LYS A 55 14.79 -17.37 7.74
N PRO A 56 13.55 -17.04 7.34
CA PRO A 56 12.64 -18.06 6.83
C PRO A 56 13.24 -18.69 5.59
N ARG A 57 13.19 -20.03 5.53
CA ARG A 57 13.54 -20.76 4.32
C ARG A 57 12.41 -20.56 3.31
N ILE A 58 12.74 -19.97 2.16
CA ILE A 58 11.80 -19.86 1.05
C ILE A 58 12.05 -21.05 0.13
N GLU A 59 11.02 -21.88 -0.06
CA GLU A 59 11.06 -22.99 -1.01
C GLU A 59 10.39 -22.59 -2.31
N ILE A 60 11.09 -22.77 -3.43
CA ILE A 60 10.53 -22.56 -4.76
C ILE A 60 10.03 -23.91 -5.26
N SER A 61 8.71 -24.03 -5.41
CA SER A 61 8.13 -25.24 -6.00
C SER A 61 8.48 -25.32 -7.48
N GLU A 62 8.52 -26.54 -8.01
CA GLU A 62 8.73 -26.76 -9.44
C GLU A 62 7.68 -26.03 -10.29
N ALA A 63 6.41 -26.02 -9.84
CA ALA A 63 5.35 -25.28 -10.50
C ALA A 63 5.61 -23.77 -10.55
N ALA A 64 6.07 -23.17 -9.45
CA ALA A 64 6.43 -21.75 -9.41
C ALA A 64 7.61 -21.43 -10.33
N ALA A 65 8.63 -22.30 -10.38
CA ALA A 65 9.77 -22.15 -11.30
C ALA A 65 9.33 -22.18 -12.78
N ARG A 66 8.44 -23.11 -13.14
CA ARG A 66 7.88 -23.20 -14.51
C ARG A 66 7.07 -21.95 -14.88
N LEU A 67 6.26 -21.43 -13.96
CA LEU A 67 5.51 -20.19 -14.17
C LEU A 67 6.45 -18.99 -14.36
N ALA A 68 7.49 -18.86 -13.53
CA ALA A 68 8.46 -17.79 -13.66
C ALA A 68 9.19 -17.82 -15.02
N ALA A 69 9.59 -19.02 -15.48
CA ALA A 69 10.20 -19.19 -16.80
C ALA A 69 9.26 -18.78 -17.94
N ALA A 70 7.97 -19.07 -17.85
CA ALA A 70 6.99 -18.67 -18.86
C ALA A 70 6.74 -17.15 -18.87
N LEU A 71 6.77 -16.49 -17.71
CA LEU A 71 6.48 -15.06 -17.57
C LEU A 71 7.70 -14.16 -17.86
N TYR A 72 8.89 -14.62 -17.49
CA TYR A 72 10.11 -13.79 -17.48
C TYR A 72 11.28 -14.38 -18.27
N GLY A 73 11.12 -15.55 -18.91
CA GLY A 73 12.20 -16.25 -19.62
C GLY A 73 12.44 -15.82 -21.08
N ARG A 74 11.96 -14.64 -21.49
CA ARG A 74 12.22 -14.02 -22.79
C ARG A 74 13.18 -12.85 -22.62
#